data_AF-A0AA38LKY1-F1
#
_entry.id   AF-A0AA38LKY1-F1
#
_cell.length_a   1.000
_cell.length_b   1.000
_cell.length_c   1.000
_cell.angle_alpha   90.00
_cell.angle_beta   90.00
_cell.angle_gamma   90.00
#
_symmetry.space_group_name_H-M   'P 1'
#
loop_
_entity.id
_entity.type
_entity.pdbx_description
1 polymer ?
#
loop_
_entity_poly.entity_id
_entity_poly.type
_entity_poly.pdbx_seq_one_letter_code
_entity_poly.pdbx_strand_id
1 'polypeptide(L)'
;DMILKEQTEQRETSLPVQNKRSVSESRYWTKEEHERFNYGLKMFGTDFEAIANYVGTRNSTQVRTHAQKYYAKMVRDYKKNGKPTHSQAKSQRSDRA
;
A
#
# COMPACT_ATOMS: atom_id res chain seq x y z
N ASP A 1 0.34 15.41 -35.33
CA ASP A 1 -0.60 15.13 -34.22
C ASP A 1 0.01 15.63 -32.91
N MET A 2 -0.21 16.83 -32.33
CA MET A 2 -1.46 17.54 -31.99
C MET A 2 -2.48 16.55 -31.41
N ILE A 3 -2.91 16.52 -30.14
CA ILE A 3 -3.14 17.48 -29.04
C ILE A 3 -3.37 16.58 -27.78
N LEU A 4 -2.76 16.75 -26.61
CA LEU A 4 -3.05 17.81 -25.65
C LEU A 4 -1.84 18.04 -24.73
N LYS A 5 -1.34 19.26 -24.80
CA LYS A 5 -0.37 19.89 -23.91
C LYS A 5 -1.03 20.20 -22.55
N GLU A 6 -0.21 20.25 -21.51
CA GLU A 6 -0.15 21.42 -20.61
C GLU A 6 -1.43 21.82 -19.89
N GLN A 7 -1.56 21.36 -18.64
CA GLN A 7 -1.94 22.19 -17.49
C GLN A 7 -2.09 21.30 -16.25
N THR A 8 -1.05 21.24 -15.42
CA THR A 8 -1.22 21.41 -13.96
C THR A 8 0.12 21.82 -13.33
N GLU A 9 0.68 22.93 -13.80
CA GLU A 9 1.59 23.71 -12.98
C GLU A 9 0.74 24.63 -12.09
N GLN A 10 1.13 24.78 -10.82
CA GLN A 10 0.61 25.71 -9.81
C GLN A 10 -0.57 25.24 -8.93
N ARG A 11 -0.24 24.41 -7.93
CA ARG A 11 -0.55 24.73 -6.53
C ARG A 11 0.66 24.46 -5.65
N GLU A 12 1.48 25.49 -5.49
CA GLU A 12 2.37 25.60 -4.34
C GLU A 12 1.52 25.73 -3.08
N THR A 13 1.36 24.62 -2.36
CA THR A 13 0.99 24.63 -0.94
C THR A 13 1.97 23.71 -0.24
N SER A 14 3.02 24.32 0.32
CA SER A 14 3.95 23.78 1.32
C SER A 14 3.61 22.36 1.82
N LEU A 15 4.17 21.34 1.18
CA LEU A 15 4.12 19.97 1.69
C LEU A 15 5.09 19.87 2.87
N PRO A 16 4.64 19.34 4.03
CA PRO A 16 5.44 19.34 5.24
C PRO A 16 6.67 18.45 5.04
N VAL A 17 7.82 18.97 5.48
CA VAL A 17 9.10 18.29 5.64
C VAL A 17 8.87 16.82 6.00
N GLN A 18 9.03 15.94 5.01
CA GLN A 18 8.92 14.50 5.19
C GLN A 18 10.12 14.05 6.02
N ASN A 19 9.93 14.02 7.33
CA ASN A 19 10.81 13.35 8.28
C ASN A 19 11.04 11.93 7.75
N LYS A 20 12.24 11.65 7.23
CA LYS A 20 12.64 10.31 6.76
C LYS A 20 12.67 9.38 7.96
N ARG A 21 11.49 8.91 8.37
CA ARG A 21 11.36 7.80 9.32
C ARG A 21 12.06 6.60 8.67
N SER A 22 12.89 5.91 9.44
CA SER A 22 13.66 4.78 8.96
C SER A 22 12.73 3.76 8.31
N VAL A 23 12.94 3.52 7.01
CA VAL A 23 12.24 2.44 6.30
C VAL A 23 12.57 1.16 7.06
N SER A 24 11.54 0.46 7.54
CA SER A 24 11.79 -0.72 8.35
C SER A 24 12.40 -1.81 7.46
N GLU A 25 13.52 -2.38 7.89
CA GLU A 25 14.15 -3.53 7.22
C GLU A 25 13.40 -4.85 7.45
N SER A 26 12.37 -4.84 8.32
CA SER A 26 11.53 -6.01 8.56
C SER A 26 10.82 -6.45 7.28
N ARG A 27 10.95 -7.75 6.97
CA ARG A 27 10.28 -8.39 5.83
C ARG A 27 8.76 -8.56 6.04
N TYR A 28 8.28 -8.39 7.28
CA TYR A 28 6.90 -8.70 7.66
C TYR A 28 6.07 -7.42 7.85
N TRP A 29 4.85 -7.43 7.32
CA TRP A 29 3.87 -6.36 7.51
C TRP A 29 3.15 -6.56 8.84
N THR A 30 3.18 -5.54 9.71
CA THR A 30 2.40 -5.57 10.95
C THR A 30 0.93 -5.26 10.66
N LYS A 31 0.07 -5.50 11.66
CA LYS A 31 -1.36 -5.21 11.54
C LYS A 31 -1.61 -3.72 11.29
N GLU A 32 -0.91 -2.86 12.01
CA GLU A 32 -1.02 -1.40 11.94
C GLU A 32 -0.52 -0.86 10.59
N GLU A 33 0.56 -1.43 10.06
CA GLU A 33 1.05 -1.10 8.71
C GLU A 33 0.06 -1.51 7.65
N HIS A 34 -0.53 -2.70 7.78
CA HIS A 34 -1.50 -3.22 6.83
C HIS A 34 -2.82 -2.43 6.85
N GLU A 35 -3.29 -2.02 8.03
CA GLU A 35 -4.46 -1.14 8.15
C GLU A 35 -4.24 0.21 7.46
N ARG A 36 -3.06 0.82 7.67
CA ARG A 36 -2.68 2.05 6.98
C ARG A 36 -2.55 1.86 5.47
N PHE A 37 -2.02 0.72 5.02
CA PHE A 37 -1.98 0.37 3.60
C PHE A 37 -3.39 0.26 2.99
N ASN A 38 -4.31 -0.45 3.65
CA ASN A 38 -5.69 -0.58 3.18
C ASN A 38 -6.42 0.77 3.13
N TYR A 39 -6.19 1.61 4.13
CA TYR A 39 -6.72 2.97 4.12
C TYR A 39 -6.10 3.79 2.98
N GLY A 40 -4.78 3.71 2.80
CA GLY A 40 -4.07 4.34 1.70
C GLY A 40 -4.58 3.92 0.32
N LEU A 41 -4.87 2.63 0.11
CA LEU A 41 -5.48 2.16 -1.13
C LEU A 41 -6.86 2.78 -1.40
N LYS A 42 -7.68 3.01 -0.36
CA LYS A 42 -8.99 3.65 -0.51
C LYS A 42 -8.88 5.14 -0.79
N MET A 43 -7.89 5.81 -0.20
CA MET A 43 -7.73 7.27 -0.31
C MET A 43 -6.94 7.69 -1.55
N PHE A 44 -5.85 6.99 -1.86
CA PHE A 44 -4.88 7.36 -2.90
C PHE A 44 -4.91 6.42 -4.12
N GLY A 45 -5.67 5.32 -4.04
CA GLY A 45 -5.78 4.37 -5.15
C GLY A 45 -4.45 3.68 -5.45
N THR A 46 -3.88 3.97 -6.62
CA THR A 46 -2.62 3.39 -7.11
C THR A 46 -1.40 4.28 -6.89
N ASP A 47 -1.55 5.42 -6.22
CA ASP A 47 -0.41 6.26 -5.86
C ASP A 47 0.37 5.63 -4.69
N PHE A 48 1.28 4.73 -5.04
CA PHE A 48 2.07 3.98 -4.07
C PHE A 48 3.07 4.84 -3.31
N GLU A 49 3.41 6.03 -3.80
CA GLU A 49 4.32 6.95 -3.12
C GLU A 49 3.58 7.68 -2.00
N ALA A 50 2.37 8.18 -2.26
CA ALA A 50 1.50 8.72 -1.22
C ALA A 50 1.16 7.67 -0.15
N ILE A 51 0.89 6.42 -0.57
CA ILE A 51 0.63 5.32 0.36
C ILE A 51 1.86 4.98 1.21
N ALA A 52 3.05 4.93 0.62
CA ALA A 52 4.30 4.69 1.34
C ALA A 52 4.54 5.77 2.41
N ASN A 53 4.34 7.04 2.05
CA ASN A 53 4.45 8.16 2.98
C ASN A 53 3.41 8.06 4.11
N TYR A 54 2.20 7.63 3.80
CA TYR A 54 1.14 7.43 4.79
C TYR A 54 1.43 6.27 5.76
N VAL A 55 1.96 5.16 5.25
CA VAL A 55 2.39 4.01 6.07
C VAL A 55 3.63 4.38 6.91
N GLY A 56 4.55 5.17 6.34
CA GLY A 56 5.71 5.77 7.01
C GLY A 56 6.88 4.82 7.29
N THR A 57 6.66 3.50 7.24
CA THR A 57 7.69 2.46 7.52
C THR A 57 8.04 1.61 6.30
N ARG A 58 7.38 1.83 5.17
CA ARG A 58 7.49 1.05 3.93
C ARG A 58 7.79 1.97 2.77
N ASN A 59 8.64 1.53 1.84
CA ASN A 59 8.91 2.28 0.61
C ASN A 59 7.85 1.96 -0.48
N SER A 60 7.79 2.82 -1.50
CA SER A 60 6.82 2.72 -2.60
C SER A 60 6.93 1.39 -3.36
N THR A 61 8.13 0.84 -3.53
CA THR A 61 8.38 -0.46 -4.17
C THR A 61 7.82 -1.63 -3.35
N GLN A 62 8.01 -1.61 -2.03
CA GLN A 62 7.46 -2.58 -1.08
C GLN A 62 5.93 -2.52 -1.08
N VAL A 63 5.36 -1.31 -1.05
CA VAL A 63 3.91 -1.07 -1.14
C VAL A 63 3.35 -1.62 -2.45
N ARG A 64 4.00 -1.35 -3.60
CA ARG A 64 3.59 -1.88 -4.91
C ARG A 64 3.60 -3.41 -4.93
N THR A 65 4.68 -4.03 -4.46
CA THR A 65 4.80 -5.49 -4.40
C THR A 65 3.75 -6.11 -3.47
N HIS A 66 3.45 -5.43 -2.36
CA HIS A 66 2.39 -5.85 -1.45
C HIS A 66 1.00 -5.75 -2.10
N ALA A 67 0.72 -4.65 -2.80
CA ALA A 67 -0.53 -4.44 -3.53
C ALA A 67 -0.78 -5.51 -4.59
N GLN A 68 0.25 -5.85 -5.39
CA GLN A 68 0.15 -6.93 -6.37
C GLN A 68 -0.29 -8.26 -5.73
N LYS A 69 0.38 -8.66 -4.63
CA LYS A 69 0.03 -9.88 -3.90
C LYS A 69 -1.37 -9.81 -3.27
N TYR A 70 -1.74 -8.64 -2.76
CA TYR A 70 -3.05 -8.38 -2.17
C TYR A 70 -4.16 -8.59 -3.20
N TYR A 71 -4.07 -7.97 -4.38
CA TYR A 71 -5.07 -8.15 -5.45
C TYR A 71 -5.10 -9.58 -5.99
N ALA A 72 -3.94 -10.21 -6.19
CA ALA A 72 -3.88 -11.60 -6.64
C ALA A 72 -4.58 -12.55 -5.67
N LYS A 73 -4.42 -12.33 -4.35
CA LYS A 73 -5.14 -13.06 -3.32
C LYS A 73 -6.65 -12.81 -3.39
N MET A 74 -7.07 -11.55 -3.52
CA MET A 74 -8.50 -11.22 -3.62
C MET A 74 -9.17 -11.92 -4.80
N VAL A 75 -8.52 -11.92 -5.98
CA VAL A 75 -9.05 -12.59 -7.18
C VAL A 75 -9.16 -14.10 -6.98
N ARG A 76 -8.14 -14.73 -6.41
CA ARG A 76 -8.15 -16.17 -6.13
C ARG A 76 -9.25 -16.55 -5.14
N ASP A 77 -9.38 -15.79 -4.06
CA ASP A 77 -10.34 -16.07 -2.99
C ASP A 77 -11.78 -15.84 -3.49
N TYR A 78 -12.00 -14.82 -4.33
CA TYR A 78 -13.27 -14.60 -5.04
C TYR A 78 -13.65 -15.80 -5.93
N LYS A 79 -12.71 -16.32 -6.73
CA LYS A 79 -12.94 -17.48 -7.60
C LYS A 79 -13.27 -18.76 -6.83
N LYS A 80 -12.72 -18.91 -5.61
CA LYS A 80 -12.91 -20.12 -4.80
C LYS A 80 -14.19 -20.11 -3.96
N ASN A 81 -14.53 -18.96 -3.38
CA ASN A 81 -15.57 -18.86 -2.34
C ASN A 81 -16.77 -17.98 -2.75
N GLY A 82 -16.76 -17.38 -3.95
CA GLY A 82 -17.84 -16.52 -4.46
C GLY A 82 -18.06 -15.22 -3.68
N LYS A 83 -17.23 -14.94 -2.66
CA LYS A 83 -17.27 -13.74 -1.84
C LYS A 83 -15.84 -13.24 -1.61
N PRO A 84 -15.57 -11.93 -1.72
CA PRO A 84 -14.28 -11.38 -1.35
C PRO A 84 -14.15 -11.43 0.18
N THR A 85 -13.70 -12.57 0.70
CA THR A 85 -13.41 -12.70 2.13
C THR A 85 -12.13 -11.93 2.40
N HIS A 86 -12.22 -10.84 3.15
CA HIS A 86 -11.07 -10.12 3.69
C HIS A 86 -10.43 -10.93 4.82
N SER A 87 -10.07 -12.18 4.52
CA SER A 87 -9.47 -13.11 5.46
C SER A 87 -7.98 -12.83 5.50
N GLN A 88 -7.57 -12.02 6.47
CA GLN A 88 -6.22 -12.08 7.02
C GLN A 88 -5.99 -13.50 7.56
N ALA A 89 -5.70 -14.44 6.66
CA ALA A 89 -5.20 -15.75 7.00
C ALA A 89 -3.85 -15.50 7.68
N LYS A 90 -3.88 -15.63 9.01
CA LYS A 90 -2.78 -15.47 9.94
C LYS A 90 -1.54 -16.17 9.38
N SER A 91 -0.50 -15.39 9.11
CA SER A 91 0.87 -15.91 9.12
C SER A 91 1.47 -15.67 10.50
N GLN A 92 0.74 -16.06 11.55
CA GLN A 92 1.33 -16.44 12.83
C GLN A 92 1.52 -17.96 12.75
N ARG A 93 2.70 -18.38 12.28
CA ARG A 93 3.29 -19.67 12.68
C ARG A 93 4.28 -19.29 13.77
N SER A 94 3.81 -19.26 15.01
CA SER A 94 3.90 -20.35 15.99
C SER A 94 5.28 -20.39 16.63
N ASP A 95 5.30 -20.13 17.94
CA ASP A 95 6.30 -20.61 18.88
C ASP A 95 6.88 -21.97 18.47
N ARG A 96 8.21 -22.06 18.50
CA ARG A 96 8.88 -23.33 18.78
C ARG A 96 10.23 -23.01 19.43
N ALA A 97 10.24 -23.21 20.75
CA ALA A 97 11.32 -23.52 21.68
C ALA A 97 12.75 -23.10 21.31
#